data_AF-A0A1B0ACD7-F1
#
_entry.id   AF-A0A1B0ACD7-F1
#
_cell.length_a   1.000
_cell.length_b   1.000
_cell.length_c   1.000
_cell.angle_alpha   90.00
_cell.angle_beta   90.00
_cell.angle_gamma   90.00
#
_symmetry.space_group_name_H-M   'P 1'
#
loop_
_entity.id
_entity.type
_entity.pdbx_description
1 polymer ?
#
loop_
_entity_poly.entity_id
_entity_poly.type
_entity_poly.pdbx_seq_one_letter_code
_entity_poly.pdbx_strand_id
1 'polypeptide(L)'
;MFMQSCDGCLQHENIAEYLKVEEAKRQLKAEKWLVETFKTSAEISDDDSNKDKYDDEIGTKVDSKQRITVRNLRIREDTAKYLRNSYPNSTHYDPETISMRDNPYPQVPAEESEFDGEILFALPQTQQNVLLLNCSHGRLMVRAEPTKLQLLQKQ
;
A
#
# COMPACT_ATOMS: atom_id res chain seq x y z
N MET A 1 -32.39 -30.07 -19.29
CA MET A 1 -31.74 -28.93 -18.61
C MET A 1 -32.50 -28.72 -17.31
N PHE A 2 -31.97 -29.21 -16.18
CA PHE A 2 -32.57 -28.97 -14.86
C PHE A 2 -32.03 -27.63 -14.36
N MET A 3 -32.90 -26.64 -14.26
CA MET A 3 -32.61 -25.37 -13.61
C MET A 3 -32.59 -25.64 -12.10
N GLN A 4 -31.39 -25.79 -11.52
CA GLN A 4 -31.24 -25.92 -10.07
C GLN A 4 -31.84 -24.67 -9.42
N SER A 5 -32.86 -24.89 -8.60
CA SER A 5 -33.57 -23.86 -7.86
C SER A 5 -32.68 -23.26 -6.77
N CYS A 6 -32.10 -22.11 -7.09
CA CYS A 6 -31.65 -20.99 -6.26
C CYS A 6 -31.12 -21.27 -4.83
N ASP A 7 -29.81 -21.06 -4.65
CA ASP A 7 -29.09 -20.85 -3.38
C ASP A 7 -29.53 -19.60 -2.59
N GLY A 8 -30.43 -18.77 -3.12
CA GLY A 8 -30.84 -17.49 -2.51
C GLY A 8 -31.58 -17.64 -1.17
N CYS A 9 -32.34 -18.72 -0.98
CA CYS A 9 -33.08 -18.97 0.28
C CYS A 9 -32.11 -19.31 1.42
N LEU A 10 -31.09 -20.13 1.12
CA LEU A 10 -30.03 -20.50 2.06
C LEU A 10 -29.22 -19.28 2.52
N GLN A 11 -28.98 -18.31 1.64
CA GLN A 11 -28.30 -17.06 2.01
C GLN A 11 -29.11 -16.23 3.03
N HIS A 12 -30.44 -16.18 2.90
CA HIS A 12 -31.28 -15.46 3.84
C HIS A 12 -31.29 -16.11 5.23
N GLU A 13 -31.32 -17.44 5.28
CA GLU A 13 -31.23 -18.20 6.54
C GLU A 13 -29.88 -17.96 7.22
N ASN A 14 -28.77 -18.04 6.48
CA ASN A 14 -27.45 -17.73 6.99
C ASN A 14 -27.37 -16.30 7.56
N ILE A 15 -27.89 -15.30 6.84
CA ILE A 15 -27.92 -13.92 7.32
C ILE A 15 -28.70 -13.80 8.64
N ALA A 16 -29.88 -14.45 8.73
CA ALA A 16 -30.68 -14.44 9.94
C ALA A 16 -29.98 -15.11 11.14
N GLU A 17 -29.20 -16.16 10.91
CA GLU A 17 -28.38 -16.79 11.95
C GLU A 17 -27.23 -15.88 12.41
N TYR A 18 -26.54 -15.21 11.48
CA TYR A 18 -25.48 -14.26 11.79
C TYR A 18 -25.98 -13.09 12.66
N LEU A 19 -27.19 -12.58 12.38
CA LEU A 19 -27.80 -11.51 13.18
C LEU A 19 -28.06 -11.95 14.64
N LYS A 20 -28.56 -13.17 14.86
CA LYS A 20 -28.76 -13.73 16.22
C LYS A 20 -27.44 -13.87 16.97
N VAL A 21 -26.40 -14.33 16.27
CA VAL A 21 -25.05 -14.47 16.85
C VAL A 21 -24.47 -13.09 17.20
N GLU A 22 -24.69 -12.08 16.38
CA GLU A 22 -24.24 -10.71 16.65
C GLU A 22 -24.96 -10.09 17.86
N GLU A 23 -26.28 -10.27 17.98
CA GLU A 23 -27.06 -9.83 19.15
C GLU A 23 -26.59 -10.50 20.43
N ALA A 24 -26.38 -11.82 20.42
CA ALA A 24 -25.84 -12.56 21.56
C ALA A 24 -24.43 -12.07 21.94
N LYS A 25 -23.55 -11.82 20.96
CA LYS A 25 -22.23 -11.23 21.20
C LYS A 25 -22.32 -9.83 21.82
N ARG A 26 -23.27 -9.01 21.37
CA ARG A 26 -23.49 -7.66 21.91
C ARG A 26 -23.97 -7.72 23.36
N GLN A 27 -24.90 -8.62 23.68
CA GLN A 27 -25.40 -8.84 25.04
C GLN A 27 -24.28 -9.35 25.95
N LEU A 28 -23.54 -10.39 25.55
CA LEU A 28 -22.40 -10.91 26.31
C LEU A 28 -21.31 -9.86 26.52
N LYS A 29 -21.04 -9.01 25.52
CA LYS A 29 -20.09 -7.89 25.66
C LYS A 29 -20.61 -6.84 26.65
N ALA A 30 -21.90 -6.52 26.61
CA ALA A 30 -22.54 -5.57 27.54
C ALA A 30 -22.58 -6.11 28.98
N GLU A 31 -22.94 -7.37 29.17
CA GLU A 31 -22.92 -8.05 30.47
C GLU A 31 -21.50 -8.15 31.02
N LYS A 32 -20.52 -8.53 30.18
CA LYS A 32 -19.10 -8.54 30.57
C LYS A 32 -18.63 -7.16 31.00
N TRP A 33 -19.01 -6.11 30.26
CA TRP A 33 -18.67 -4.74 30.61
C TRP A 33 -19.35 -4.31 31.91
N LEU A 34 -20.63 -4.65 32.11
CA LEU A 34 -21.35 -4.39 33.36
C LEU A 34 -20.70 -5.10 34.54
N VAL A 35 -20.32 -6.38 34.41
CA VAL A 35 -19.61 -7.13 35.46
C VAL A 35 -18.25 -6.51 35.75
N GLU A 36 -17.49 -6.10 34.73
CA GLU A 36 -16.21 -5.41 34.90
C GLU A 36 -16.39 -4.08 35.65
N THR A 37 -17.40 -3.27 35.29
CA THR A 37 -17.73 -2.03 35.99
C THR A 37 -18.23 -2.25 37.43
N PHE A 38 -19.07 -3.27 37.66
CA PHE A 38 -19.57 -3.61 38.99
C PHE A 38 -18.43 -4.11 39.89
N LYS A 39 -17.51 -4.91 39.35
CA LYS A 39 -16.33 -5.38 40.07
C LYS A 39 -15.40 -4.21 40.43
N THR A 40 -15.17 -3.27 39.53
CA THR A 40 -14.42 -2.04 39.84
C THR A 40 -15.13 -1.13 40.85
N SER A 41 -16.47 -1.15 40.90
CA SER A 41 -17.23 -0.35 41.89
C SER A 41 -17.34 -1.01 43.27
N ALA A 42 -17.28 -2.34 43.34
CA ALA A 42 -17.28 -3.11 44.58
C ALA A 42 -15.87 -3.20 45.22
N GLU A 43 -14.81 -3.05 44.41
CA GLU A 43 -13.41 -3.00 44.83
C GLU A 43 -12.88 -1.55 44.87
N ILE A 44 -13.64 -0.61 45.46
CA ILE A 44 -13.06 0.67 45.93
C ILE A 44 -12.30 0.39 47.23
N SER A 45 -11.13 -0.22 47.06
CA SER A 45 -9.96 -0.06 47.92
C SER A 45 -8.89 0.51 47.00
N ASP A 46 -8.45 1.74 47.30
CA ASP A 46 -7.47 2.55 46.57
C ASP A 46 -6.35 1.74 45.88
N ASP A 47 -6.29 1.79 44.55
CA ASP A 47 -5.02 1.91 43.81
C ASP A 47 -5.29 2.51 42.41
N ASP A 48 -4.97 3.80 42.28
CA ASP A 48 -4.94 4.54 41.03
C ASP A 48 -3.75 4.09 40.18
N SER A 49 -3.90 2.93 39.54
CA SER A 49 -3.00 2.47 38.50
C SER A 49 -3.79 2.10 37.25
N ASN A 50 -4.42 3.12 36.66
CA ASN A 50 -4.92 3.08 35.29
C ASN A 50 -3.74 3.00 34.31
N LYS A 51 -3.12 1.83 34.26
CA LYS A 51 -2.08 1.42 33.34
C LYS A 51 -2.59 0.17 32.63
N ASP A 52 -2.33 0.11 31.33
CA ASP A 52 -2.43 -1.08 30.50
C ASP A 52 -3.80 -1.39 29.90
N LYS A 53 -4.29 -0.52 29.00
CA LYS A 53 -5.18 -0.98 27.90
C LYS A 53 -4.97 -0.23 26.57
N TYR A 54 -3.85 0.48 26.40
CA TYR A 54 -3.50 1.15 25.14
C TYR A 54 -2.16 0.63 24.61
N ASP A 55 -2.06 -0.66 24.35
CA ASP A 55 -1.01 -1.26 23.53
C ASP A 55 -1.63 -2.36 22.66
N ASP A 56 -2.65 -2.00 21.88
CA ASP A 56 -2.91 -2.70 20.61
C ASP A 56 -1.77 -2.29 19.65
N GLU A 57 -0.57 -2.76 19.95
CA GLU A 57 0.59 -2.71 19.07
C GLU A 57 0.21 -3.41 17.77
N ILE A 58 -0.19 -2.64 16.77
CA ILE A 58 -0.20 -3.04 15.37
C ILE A 58 1.29 -3.13 14.95
N GLY A 59 1.98 -4.11 15.50
CA GLY A 59 3.41 -4.33 15.32
C GLY A 59 3.66 -5.78 15.59
N THR A 60 3.98 -6.53 14.53
CA THR A 60 4.32 -7.96 14.59
C THR A 60 5.18 -8.26 15.80
N LYS A 61 4.69 -9.07 16.75
CA LYS A 61 5.44 -9.54 17.92
C LYS A 61 6.79 -10.11 17.45
N VAL A 62 7.87 -9.42 17.80
CA VAL A 62 9.25 -9.82 17.46
C VAL A 62 9.78 -10.72 18.57
N ASP A 63 9.48 -12.01 18.50
CA ASP A 63 10.13 -12.99 19.36
C ASP A 63 11.58 -13.20 18.90
N SER A 64 12.58 -12.78 19.68
CA SER A 64 14.01 -12.87 19.32
C SER A 64 14.55 -14.28 19.03
N LYS A 65 13.75 -15.34 19.23
CA LYS A 65 14.08 -16.75 18.97
C LYS A 65 13.31 -17.37 17.81
N GLN A 66 12.21 -16.78 17.37
CA GLN A 66 11.51 -17.23 16.17
C GLN A 66 11.87 -16.30 15.03
N ARG A 67 12.55 -16.83 14.01
CA ARG A 67 12.85 -16.09 12.78
C ARG A 67 11.53 -15.57 12.23
N ILE A 68 11.32 -14.25 12.29
CA ILE A 68 10.16 -13.59 11.69
C ILE A 68 10.18 -13.99 10.22
N THR A 69 9.33 -14.95 9.85
CA THR A 69 9.12 -15.29 8.46
C THR A 69 8.34 -14.13 7.91
N VAL A 70 9.00 -13.25 7.17
CA VAL A 70 8.34 -12.10 6.55
C VAL A 70 7.33 -12.65 5.55
N ARG A 71 6.09 -12.78 5.98
CA ARG A 71 4.99 -13.30 5.17
C ARG A 71 4.13 -12.11 4.79
N ASN A 72 4.24 -11.75 3.51
CA ASN A 72 3.58 -10.66 2.79
C ASN A 72 4.33 -9.32 2.87
N LEU A 73 5.31 -9.17 1.99
CA LEU A 73 6.12 -7.96 1.77
C LEU A 73 5.39 -6.82 1.06
N ARG A 74 4.11 -7.02 0.70
CA ARG A 74 3.35 -5.97 0.02
C ARG A 74 3.02 -4.86 1.01
N ILE A 75 3.49 -3.66 0.69
CA ILE A 75 3.10 -2.41 1.33
C ILE A 75 1.61 -2.18 1.00
N ARG A 76 0.77 -1.96 2.02
CA ARG A 76 -0.68 -1.84 1.83
C ARG A 76 -1.09 -0.43 1.41
N GLU A 77 -0.22 0.53 1.71
CA GLU A 77 -0.29 1.94 1.36
C GLU A 77 -0.12 2.12 -0.16
N ASP A 78 0.68 1.26 -0.80
CA ASP A 78 0.90 1.28 -2.24
C ASP A 78 -0.24 0.57 -2.98
N THR A 79 -1.09 1.37 -3.64
CA THR A 79 -2.12 0.88 -4.54
C THR A 79 -1.50 0.36 -5.83
N ALA A 80 -1.89 -0.83 -6.27
CA ALA A 80 -1.40 -1.39 -7.53
C ALA A 80 -1.86 -0.54 -8.73
N LYS A 81 -1.00 -0.38 -9.75
CA LYS A 81 -1.26 0.48 -10.91
C LYS A 81 -2.61 0.19 -11.57
N TYR A 82 -2.93 -1.07 -11.83
CA TYR A 82 -4.18 -1.52 -12.46
C TYR A 82 -5.43 -1.36 -11.58
N LEU A 83 -5.29 -1.08 -10.28
CA LEU A 83 -6.40 -0.79 -9.38
C LEU A 83 -6.68 0.71 -9.27
N ARG A 84 -5.83 1.58 -9.85
CA ARG A 84 -6.05 3.02 -9.82
C ARG A 84 -7.37 3.39 -10.47
N ASN A 85 -7.66 2.83 -11.65
CA ASN A 85 -8.92 3.03 -12.36
C ASN A 85 -9.47 1.67 -12.82
N SER A 86 -10.59 1.22 -12.23
CA SER A 86 -11.21 -0.07 -12.56
C SER A 86 -12.12 -0.04 -13.79
N TYR A 87 -12.30 1.11 -14.44
CA TYR A 87 -13.07 1.16 -15.69
C TYR A 87 -12.33 0.40 -16.81
N PRO A 88 -13.03 -0.45 -17.59
CA PRO A 88 -12.39 -1.31 -18.59
C PRO A 88 -11.78 -0.55 -19.78
N ASN A 89 -12.18 0.71 -19.98
CA ASN A 89 -11.67 1.61 -21.02
C ASN A 89 -10.56 2.55 -20.50
N SER A 90 -10.03 2.30 -19.31
CA SER A 90 -8.90 3.04 -18.76
C SER A 90 -7.58 2.62 -19.41
N THR A 91 -6.48 3.27 -19.01
CA THR A 91 -5.14 2.98 -19.53
C THR A 91 -4.76 1.51 -19.37
N HIS A 92 -4.13 0.96 -20.41
CA HIS A 92 -3.63 -0.40 -20.41
C HIS A 92 -2.46 -0.61 -19.44
N TYR A 93 -2.57 -1.64 -18.59
CA TYR A 93 -1.48 -2.14 -17.75
C TYR A 93 -0.90 -3.41 -18.36
N ASP A 94 0.41 -3.41 -18.60
CA ASP A 94 1.15 -4.59 -19.03
C ASP A 94 1.68 -5.36 -17.80
N PRO A 95 1.17 -6.57 -17.50
CA PRO A 95 1.60 -7.35 -16.34
C PRO A 95 3.01 -7.92 -16.47
N GLU A 96 3.56 -8.03 -17.69
CA GLU A 96 4.89 -8.61 -17.92
C GLU A 96 5.98 -7.61 -17.53
N THR A 97 5.88 -6.39 -18.05
CA THR A 97 6.79 -5.29 -17.70
C THR A 97 6.39 -4.57 -16.41
N ILE A 98 5.23 -4.93 -15.84
CA ILE A 98 4.62 -4.27 -14.68
C ILE A 98 4.53 -2.75 -14.95
N SER A 99 4.13 -2.37 -16.16
CA SER A 99 4.14 -0.96 -16.59
C SER A 99 2.77 -0.46 -17.03
N MET A 100 2.56 0.84 -16.83
CA MET A 100 1.36 1.55 -17.30
C MET A 100 1.83 2.84 -17.98
N ARG A 101 1.57 2.96 -19.29
CA ARG A 101 2.14 4.05 -20.10
C ARG A 101 1.48 5.39 -19.84
N ASP A 102 0.16 5.46 -19.98
CA ASP A 102 -0.60 6.69 -19.88
C ASP A 102 -1.14 6.92 -18.46
N ASN A 103 -1.53 8.16 -18.15
CA ASN A 103 -2.22 8.48 -16.91
C ASN A 103 -3.63 7.83 -16.89
N PRO A 104 -3.99 7.03 -15.87
CA PRO A 104 -5.34 6.46 -15.73
C PRO A 104 -6.44 7.51 -15.49
N TYR A 105 -6.07 8.76 -15.17
CA TYR A 105 -6.93 9.91 -14.91
C TYR A 105 -6.53 11.12 -15.78
N PRO A 106 -6.77 11.07 -17.11
CA PRO A 106 -6.35 12.13 -18.03
C PRO A 106 -7.04 13.48 -17.78
N GLN A 107 -8.17 13.50 -17.07
CA GLN A 107 -8.87 14.74 -16.71
C GLN A 107 -8.24 15.50 -15.52
N VAL A 108 -7.37 14.86 -14.74
CA VAL A 108 -6.75 15.47 -13.55
C VAL A 108 -5.39 16.04 -13.96
N PRO A 109 -5.06 17.29 -13.59
CA PRO A 109 -3.73 17.83 -13.88
C PRO A 109 -2.64 17.01 -13.16
N ALA A 110 -1.47 16.88 -13.81
CA ALA A 110 -0.37 16.05 -13.33
C ALA A 110 0.08 16.38 -11.89
N GLU A 111 0.00 17.65 -11.50
CA GLU A 111 0.41 18.14 -10.17
C GLU A 111 -0.45 17.58 -9.02
N GLU A 112 -1.71 17.25 -9.29
CA GLU A 112 -2.65 16.71 -8.30
C GLU A 112 -2.76 15.18 -8.39
N SER A 113 -2.24 14.59 -9.46
CA SER A 113 -2.27 13.14 -9.67
C SER A 113 -1.08 12.46 -8.99
N GLU A 114 -1.35 11.39 -8.23
CA GLU A 114 -0.29 10.57 -7.64
C GLU A 114 0.51 9.78 -8.69
N PHE A 115 -0.06 9.61 -9.89
CA PHE A 115 0.55 8.87 -10.98
C PHE A 115 0.08 9.40 -12.33
N ASP A 116 1.03 9.83 -13.14
CA ASP A 116 0.81 10.45 -14.45
C ASP A 116 1.31 9.57 -15.61
N GLY A 117 1.50 8.26 -15.37
CA GLY A 117 2.03 7.31 -16.35
C GLY A 117 3.55 7.08 -16.24
N GLU A 118 4.05 6.11 -16.99
CA GLU A 118 5.46 5.72 -17.00
C GLU A 118 6.11 5.93 -18.36
N ILE A 119 7.19 6.72 -18.36
CA ILE A 119 8.04 6.86 -19.54
C ILE A 119 9.07 5.73 -19.51
N LEU A 120 8.77 4.63 -20.24
CA LEU A 120 9.52 3.37 -20.23
C LEU A 120 11.05 3.48 -20.38
N PHE A 121 11.58 4.57 -20.96
CA PHE A 121 13.02 4.80 -21.08
C PHE A 121 13.33 6.24 -21.51
N ALA A 122 12.96 7.25 -20.72
CA ALA A 122 13.62 8.55 -20.89
C ALA A 122 14.99 8.44 -20.23
N LEU A 123 16.01 8.06 -21.01
CA LEU A 123 17.37 8.48 -20.67
C LEU A 123 17.27 9.95 -20.30
N PRO A 124 17.71 10.37 -19.10
CA PRO A 124 17.88 11.79 -18.89
C PRO A 124 18.84 12.19 -20.01
N GLN A 125 18.37 13.00 -20.96
CA GLN A 125 19.26 13.73 -21.83
C GLN A 125 19.95 14.75 -20.93
N THR A 126 20.84 14.28 -20.05
CA THR A 126 21.90 15.12 -19.56
C THR A 126 22.63 15.58 -20.81
N GLN A 127 22.92 16.86 -20.92
CA GLN A 127 23.66 17.42 -22.06
C GLN A 127 24.98 16.68 -22.34
N GLN A 128 25.46 15.87 -21.39
CA GLN A 128 26.62 15.00 -21.48
C GLN A 128 26.42 13.78 -22.39
N ASN A 129 25.20 13.25 -22.56
CA ASN A 129 24.99 11.98 -23.27
C ASN A 129 24.99 12.08 -24.81
N VAL A 130 24.90 13.29 -25.39
CA VAL A 130 24.88 13.51 -26.85
C VAL A 130 26.08 14.33 -27.35
N LEU A 131 27.02 14.70 -26.47
CA LEU A 131 28.05 15.67 -26.82
C LEU A 131 29.42 15.00 -27.07
N LEU A 132 29.73 14.74 -28.34
CA LEU A 132 31.11 14.59 -28.78
C LEU A 132 31.66 16.00 -29.05
N LEU A 133 32.12 16.68 -27.99
CA LEU A 133 32.72 18.00 -28.08
C LEU A 133 34.08 17.90 -28.77
N ASN A 134 34.24 18.57 -29.91
CA ASN A 134 35.56 18.91 -30.44
C ASN A 134 36.12 20.05 -29.60
N CYS A 135 36.61 19.74 -28.39
CA CYS A 135 37.42 20.70 -27.64
C CYS A 135 38.72 20.93 -28.39
N SER A 136 39.30 22.13 -28.24
CA SER A 136 40.62 22.49 -28.79
C SER A 136 41.76 21.52 -28.43
N HIS A 137 41.53 20.64 -27.44
CA HIS A 137 42.41 19.58 -26.96
C HIS A 137 42.20 18.20 -27.61
N GLY A 138 41.45 18.11 -28.71
CA GLY A 138 41.18 16.85 -29.42
C GLY A 138 39.86 16.19 -29.01
N ARG A 139 39.60 15.01 -29.59
CA ARG A 139 38.33 14.28 -29.44
C ARG A 139 38.17 13.74 -28.02
N LEU A 140 37.28 14.36 -27.24
CA LEU A 140 36.91 13.92 -25.89
C LEU A 140 35.73 12.95 -25.96
N MET A 141 35.92 11.71 -25.49
CA MET A 141 34.82 10.76 -25.34
C MET A 141 34.28 10.80 -23.92
N VAL A 142 33.04 11.25 -23.75
CA VAL A 142 32.38 11.45 -22.45
C VAL A 142 32.38 10.19 -21.57
N ARG A 143 32.18 9.00 -22.19
CA ARG A 143 32.19 7.72 -21.47
C ARG A 143 33.60 7.23 -21.11
N ALA A 144 34.62 7.62 -21.88
CA ALA A 144 35.98 7.18 -21.65
C ALA A 144 36.76 8.13 -20.73
N GLU A 145 36.46 9.43 -20.77
CA GLU A 145 37.18 10.48 -20.05
C GLU A 145 36.23 11.38 -19.22
N PRO A 146 35.47 10.84 -18.25
CA PRO A 146 34.49 11.63 -17.50
C PRO A 146 35.16 12.72 -16.64
N THR A 147 36.32 12.44 -16.05
CA THR A 147 37.03 13.38 -15.17
C THR A 147 37.56 14.60 -15.93
N LYS A 148 38.00 14.42 -17.17
CA LYS A 148 38.51 15.51 -18.03
C LYS A 148 37.39 16.45 -18.46
N LEU A 149 36.20 15.89 -18.74
CA LEU A 149 35.00 16.69 -18.98
C LEU A 149 34.60 17.50 -17.74
N GLN A 150 34.64 16.91 -16.54
CA GLN A 150 34.31 17.63 -15.29
C GLN A 150 35.28 18.79 -14.99
N LEU A 151 36.56 18.65 -15.34
CA LEU A 151 37.54 19.73 -15.18
C LEU A 151 37.29 20.88 -16.15
N LEU A 152 36.92 20.58 -17.40
CA LEU A 152 36.59 21.59 -18.41
C LEU A 152 35.28 22.32 -18.08
N GLN A 153 34.30 21.66 -17.48
CA GLN A 153 33.04 22.30 -17.07
C GLN A 153 33.20 23.25 -15.87
N LYS A 154 34.30 23.15 -15.13
CA LYS A 154 34.60 23.99 -13.95
C LYS A 154 35.47 25.21 -14.26
N GLN A 155 36.01 25.31 -15.48
CA GLN A 155 36.76 26.48 -15.97
C GLN A 155 35.80 27.54 -16.49
#